data_AF-A0A540KJ64-F1
#
_entry.id   AF-A0A540KJ64-F1
#
_cell.length_a   1.000
_cell.length_b   1.000
_cell.length_c   1.000
_cell.angle_alpha   90.00
_cell.angle_beta   90.00
_cell.angle_gamma   90.00
#
_symmetry.space_group_name_H-M   'P 1'
#
loop_
_entity.id
_entity.type
_entity.pdbx_description
1 polymer ?
#
loop_
_entity_poly.entity_id
_entity_poly.type
_entity_poly.pdbx_seq_one_letter_code
_entity_poly.pdbx_strand_id
1 'polypeptide(L)'
;MSSLHGVRQMRTGWADGPEFVTQCPIRPGGSYTYRFTIQGQEGTLWWHAHSSWLRATVYGALIIHPKQGDSYPFTKPKRETAILLGEWWDANPIDVVRQATRTGAAPNVSDAYTINGQPGDLYNCSSKDTVIVPIDVGETNLLRVINAALNQPLFFSVANHKLTVVSADASYTKPFTTTVLMLGPGQTTDVLITGDQPPSRYYLAASAYFSAQNAAFDNTTTTAILEYSHQSSVFGEVLQCDGYRLPI
;
A
#
# COMPACT_ATOMS: atom_id res chain seq x y z
N MET A 1 -7.38 -8.30 18.04
CA MET A 1 -8.49 -8.84 17.22
C MET A 1 -8.24 -8.39 15.80
N SER A 2 -8.45 -9.25 14.82
CA SER A 2 -8.27 -8.91 13.42
C SER A 2 -9.60 -9.03 12.68
N SER A 3 -9.88 -8.12 11.77
CA SER A 3 -10.92 -8.27 10.75
C SER A 3 -10.28 -8.42 9.38
N LEU A 4 -10.90 -9.24 8.54
CA LEU A 4 -10.47 -9.50 7.17
C LEU A 4 -11.34 -8.67 6.24
N HIS A 5 -10.93 -7.42 6.06
CA HIS A 5 -11.71 -6.40 5.37
C HIS A 5 -12.08 -6.87 3.96
N GLY A 6 -13.37 -6.80 3.64
CA GLY A 6 -13.91 -7.20 2.35
C GLY A 6 -14.10 -8.71 2.16
N VAL A 7 -13.53 -9.59 3.00
CA VAL A 7 -13.83 -11.03 2.95
C VAL A 7 -15.30 -11.22 3.33
N ARG A 8 -16.09 -11.87 2.47
CA ARG A 8 -17.55 -11.98 2.65
C ARG A 8 -18.00 -12.76 3.90
N GLN A 9 -17.12 -13.55 4.50
CA GLN A 9 -17.40 -14.40 5.67
C GLN A 9 -18.70 -15.22 5.55
N MET A 10 -18.92 -15.82 4.37
CA MET A 10 -20.12 -16.60 4.10
C MET A 10 -20.24 -17.74 5.13
N ARG A 11 -21.29 -17.68 5.96
CA ARG A 11 -21.56 -18.62 7.06
C ARG A 11 -20.44 -18.73 8.10
N THR A 12 -19.57 -17.73 8.19
CA THR A 12 -18.37 -17.71 9.07
C THR A 12 -18.26 -16.40 9.86
N GLY A 13 -19.40 -15.76 10.15
CA GLY A 13 -19.45 -14.44 10.81
C GLY A 13 -18.74 -14.36 12.16
N TRP A 14 -18.54 -15.48 12.87
CA TRP A 14 -17.72 -15.51 14.09
C TRP A 14 -16.23 -15.17 13.85
N ALA A 15 -15.74 -15.29 12.62
CA ALA A 15 -14.38 -14.97 12.21
C ALA A 15 -14.28 -13.58 11.55
N ASP A 16 -15.33 -12.77 11.60
CA ASP A 16 -15.37 -11.47 10.93
C ASP A 16 -14.51 -10.41 11.63
N GLY A 17 -14.49 -10.40 12.98
CA GLY A 17 -13.55 -9.59 13.77
C GLY A 17 -14.07 -8.34 14.50
N PRO A 18 -15.14 -7.64 14.09
CA PRO A 18 -15.54 -6.39 14.74
C PRO A 18 -15.90 -6.55 16.22
N GLU A 19 -15.21 -5.76 17.05
CA GLU A 19 -15.36 -5.77 18.49
C GLU A 19 -16.81 -5.47 18.90
N PHE A 20 -17.36 -6.30 19.79
CA PHE A 20 -18.74 -6.23 20.29
C PHE A 20 -19.86 -6.41 19.26
N VAL A 21 -19.53 -6.70 17.99
CA VAL A 21 -20.52 -7.09 16.97
C VAL A 21 -20.51 -8.60 16.78
N THR A 22 -19.36 -9.16 16.37
CA THR A 22 -19.25 -10.60 16.09
C THR A 22 -18.43 -11.36 17.12
N GLN A 23 -17.65 -10.66 17.94
CA GLN A 23 -16.88 -11.26 19.03
C GLN A 23 -16.53 -10.27 20.16
N CYS A 24 -16.29 -10.81 21.36
CA CYS A 24 -15.66 -10.10 22.46
C CYS A 24 -14.13 -9.97 22.24
N PRO A 25 -13.46 -8.97 22.87
CA PRO A 25 -12.02 -8.79 22.82
C PRO A 25 -11.17 -10.00 23.14
N ILE A 26 -10.18 -10.25 22.28
CA ILE A 26 -9.05 -11.12 22.64
C ILE A 26 -8.21 -10.35 23.66
N ARG A 27 -8.27 -10.79 24.91
CA ARG A 27 -7.54 -10.17 26.02
C ARG A 27 -6.02 -10.37 25.86
N PRO A 28 -5.18 -9.51 26.47
CA PRO A 28 -3.74 -9.75 26.55
C PRO A 28 -3.42 -11.16 27.07
N GLY A 29 -2.51 -11.86 26.40
CA GLY A 29 -2.17 -13.26 26.69
C GLY A 29 -3.16 -14.29 26.15
N GLY A 30 -4.30 -13.87 25.60
CA GLY A 30 -5.27 -14.74 24.94
C GLY A 30 -4.95 -15.00 23.46
N SER A 31 -5.57 -16.04 22.90
CA SER A 31 -5.46 -16.38 21.48
C SER A 31 -6.83 -16.74 20.91
N TYR A 32 -7.04 -16.45 19.62
CA TYR A 32 -8.23 -16.85 18.88
C TYR A 32 -7.83 -17.30 17.47
N THR A 33 -8.45 -18.37 16.98
CA THR A 33 -8.19 -18.87 15.62
C THR A 33 -9.32 -18.44 14.69
N TYR A 34 -9.00 -17.57 13.75
CA TYR A 34 -9.91 -17.17 12.67
C TYR A 34 -9.96 -18.27 11.61
N ARG A 35 -11.12 -18.92 11.43
CA ARG A 35 -11.35 -19.98 10.42
C ARG A 35 -12.47 -19.57 9.48
N PHE A 36 -12.14 -19.43 8.20
CA PHE A 36 -13.05 -18.97 7.17
C PHE A 36 -12.63 -19.53 5.80
N THR A 37 -13.49 -19.35 4.80
CA THR A 37 -13.23 -19.74 3.41
C THR A 37 -13.47 -18.54 2.50
N ILE A 38 -12.51 -18.22 1.65
CA ILE A 38 -12.66 -17.20 0.61
C ILE A 38 -13.42 -17.80 -0.56
N GLN A 39 -14.52 -17.16 -0.98
CA GLN A 39 -15.38 -17.65 -2.05
C GLN A 39 -15.69 -16.55 -3.07
N GLY A 40 -15.23 -16.75 -4.31
CA GLY A 40 -15.55 -15.87 -5.43
C GLY A 40 -15.00 -14.44 -5.27
N GLN A 41 -13.81 -14.32 -4.67
CA GLN A 41 -13.06 -13.07 -4.54
C GLN A 41 -11.63 -13.34 -5.01
N GLU A 42 -11.07 -12.42 -5.76
CA GLU A 42 -9.73 -12.50 -6.34
C GLU A 42 -9.19 -11.08 -6.57
N GLY A 43 -7.95 -10.83 -6.19
CA GLY A 43 -7.34 -9.50 -6.17
C GLY A 43 -6.85 -9.11 -4.78
N THR A 44 -6.87 -7.82 -4.48
CA THR A 44 -6.37 -7.28 -3.21
C THR A 44 -7.51 -7.00 -2.25
N LEU A 45 -7.32 -7.43 -1.00
CA LEU A 45 -8.03 -7.00 0.20
C LEU A 45 -6.98 -6.64 1.27
N TRP A 46 -7.41 -6.45 2.50
CA TRP A 46 -6.51 -6.19 3.61
C TRP A 46 -7.11 -6.71 4.93
N TRP A 47 -6.29 -6.78 5.96
CA TRP A 47 -6.73 -7.08 7.31
C TRP A 47 -6.31 -5.95 8.23
N HIS A 48 -7.08 -5.75 9.30
CA HIS A 48 -6.78 -4.73 10.29
C HIS A 48 -7.37 -5.05 11.66
N ALA A 49 -6.83 -4.43 12.70
CA ALA A 49 -7.49 -4.46 13.99
C ALA A 49 -8.87 -3.78 13.92
N HIS A 50 -9.90 -4.45 14.41
CA HIS A 50 -11.27 -3.90 14.41
C HIS A 50 -11.75 -3.60 15.84
N SER A 51 -10.83 -3.06 16.64
CA SER A 51 -11.03 -2.62 18.02
C SER A 51 -10.37 -1.26 18.20
N SER A 52 -11.17 -0.26 18.60
CA SER A 52 -10.75 1.13 18.73
C SER A 52 -9.93 1.62 17.51
N TRP A 53 -8.93 2.47 17.74
CA TRP A 53 -8.00 2.98 16.72
C TRP A 53 -6.74 2.10 16.57
N LEU A 54 -6.77 0.84 17.00
CA LEU A 54 -5.61 -0.05 16.86
C LEU A 54 -5.18 -0.29 15.41
N ARG A 55 -6.10 -0.13 14.44
CA ARG A 55 -5.76 -0.19 13.01
C ARG A 55 -4.85 0.94 12.53
N ALA A 56 -4.55 1.94 13.36
CA ALA A 56 -3.50 2.92 13.06
C ALA A 56 -2.13 2.26 12.87
N THR A 57 -1.87 1.13 13.53
CA THR A 57 -0.58 0.43 13.46
C THR A 57 -0.72 -1.08 13.23
N VAL A 58 -1.90 -1.66 13.44
CA VAL A 58 -2.17 -3.10 13.30
C VAL A 58 -3.01 -3.37 12.06
N TYR A 59 -2.35 -3.54 10.92
CA TYR A 59 -2.96 -3.85 9.63
C TYR A 59 -1.96 -4.48 8.66
N GLY A 60 -2.45 -5.03 7.55
CA GLY A 60 -1.61 -5.56 6.48
C GLY A 60 -2.41 -5.97 5.26
N ALA A 61 -1.72 -6.23 4.15
CA ALA A 61 -2.36 -6.66 2.90
C ALA A 61 -2.88 -8.11 3.00
N LEU A 62 -3.96 -8.40 2.28
CA LEU A 62 -4.47 -9.74 2.03
C LEU A 62 -4.61 -9.92 0.53
N ILE A 63 -3.69 -10.68 -0.08
CA ILE A 63 -3.65 -10.88 -1.52
C ILE A 63 -4.27 -12.23 -1.86
N ILE A 64 -5.27 -12.23 -2.73
CA ILE A 64 -5.98 -13.42 -3.20
C ILE A 64 -5.63 -13.61 -4.68
N HIS A 65 -4.69 -14.50 -4.96
CA HIS A 65 -4.29 -14.82 -6.33
C HIS A 65 -5.36 -15.64 -7.07
N PRO A 66 -5.32 -15.67 -8.42
CA PRO A 66 -6.07 -16.63 -9.21
C PRO A 66 -5.87 -18.05 -8.69
N LYS A 67 -6.93 -18.86 -8.74
CA LYS A 67 -6.84 -20.27 -8.35
C LYS A 67 -5.81 -20.99 -9.21
N GLN A 68 -5.26 -22.08 -8.68
CA GLN A 68 -4.33 -22.90 -9.45
C GLN A 68 -4.99 -23.38 -10.75
N GLY A 69 -4.37 -23.04 -11.88
CA GLY A 69 -4.88 -23.33 -13.22
C GLY A 69 -5.59 -22.16 -13.91
N ASP A 70 -6.02 -21.15 -13.15
CA ASP A 70 -6.59 -19.91 -13.68
C ASP A 70 -5.49 -18.86 -13.90
N SER A 71 -5.80 -17.84 -14.70
CA SER A 71 -4.92 -16.70 -14.96
C SER A 71 -5.62 -15.38 -14.69
N TYR A 72 -4.83 -14.33 -14.45
CA TYR A 72 -5.33 -12.96 -14.50
C TYR A 72 -6.08 -12.71 -15.82
N PRO A 73 -7.14 -11.87 -15.84
CA PRO A 73 -7.82 -11.45 -17.07
C PRO A 73 -7.02 -10.42 -17.88
N PHE A 74 -5.78 -10.14 -17.45
CA PHE A 74 -4.79 -9.29 -18.10
C PHE A 74 -3.44 -10.02 -18.13
N THR A 75 -2.49 -9.50 -18.90
CA THR A 75 -1.14 -10.08 -19.00
C THR A 75 -0.51 -10.19 -17.61
N LYS A 76 -0.01 -11.38 -17.28
CA LYS A 76 0.61 -11.64 -15.97
C LYS A 76 1.74 -10.62 -15.71
N PRO A 77 1.65 -9.84 -14.61
CA PRO A 77 2.67 -8.85 -14.28
C PRO A 77 3.99 -9.54 -13.94
N LYS A 78 5.12 -8.86 -14.17
CA LYS A 78 6.43 -9.40 -13.82
C LYS A 78 6.62 -9.44 -12.30
N ARG A 79 6.22 -8.36 -11.62
CA ARG A 79 6.29 -8.23 -10.16
C ARG A 79 4.97 -7.68 -9.63
N GLU A 80 4.67 -8.03 -8.39
CA GLU A 80 3.54 -7.49 -7.65
C GLU A 80 4.05 -6.82 -6.38
N THR A 81 3.53 -5.64 -6.05
CA THR A 81 3.98 -4.88 -4.87
C THR A 81 2.78 -4.29 -4.15
N ALA A 82 2.64 -4.60 -2.87
CA ALA A 82 1.64 -3.97 -2.00
C ALA A 82 2.07 -2.55 -1.64
N ILE A 83 1.15 -1.61 -1.78
CA ILE A 83 1.32 -0.19 -1.44
C ILE A 83 0.25 0.16 -0.41
N LEU A 84 0.61 0.12 0.87
CA LEU A 84 -0.27 0.45 1.98
C LEU A 84 -0.11 1.92 2.32
N LEU A 85 -1.15 2.70 2.08
CA LEU A 85 -1.24 4.09 2.51
C LEU A 85 -1.77 4.13 3.94
N GLY A 86 -1.05 4.79 4.84
CA GLY A 86 -1.38 4.85 6.26
C GLY A 86 -1.21 6.25 6.86
N GLU A 87 -1.47 6.35 8.15
CA GLU A 87 -1.29 7.55 8.97
C GLU A 87 -0.41 7.22 10.18
N TRP A 88 0.38 8.19 10.63
CA TRP A 88 1.24 8.11 11.80
C TRP A 88 0.92 9.24 12.76
N TRP A 89 0.91 8.91 14.06
CA TRP A 89 0.88 9.88 15.14
C TRP A 89 2.10 9.64 16.03
N ASP A 90 2.77 10.71 16.43
CA ASP A 90 3.80 10.66 17.47
C ASP A 90 3.17 10.33 18.84
N ALA A 91 1.92 10.77 19.04
CA ALA A 91 1.10 10.37 20.18
C ALA A 91 0.51 8.96 20.00
N ASN A 92 0.21 8.28 21.10
CA ASN A 92 -0.51 7.01 21.05
C ASN A 92 -1.91 7.22 20.43
N PRO A 93 -2.25 6.57 19.29
CA PRO A 93 -3.55 6.74 18.63
C PRO A 93 -4.75 6.43 19.52
N ILE A 94 -4.58 5.55 20.51
CA ILE A 94 -5.63 5.21 21.48
C ILE A 94 -5.91 6.39 22.43
N ASP A 95 -4.89 7.17 22.79
CA ASP A 95 -5.07 8.35 23.61
C ASP A 95 -5.69 9.50 22.81
N VAL A 96 -5.35 9.63 21.52
CA VAL A 96 -5.98 10.59 20.58
C VAL A 96 -7.50 10.38 20.52
N VAL A 97 -7.95 9.16 20.22
CA VAL A 97 -9.40 8.87 20.14
C VAL A 97 -10.09 8.96 21.50
N ARG A 98 -9.41 8.62 22.60
CA ARG A 98 -9.95 8.73 23.95
C ARG A 98 -10.17 10.19 24.35
N GLN A 99 -9.24 11.08 24.00
CA GLN A 99 -9.38 12.51 24.24
C GLN A 99 -10.56 13.10 23.43
N ALA A 100 -10.65 12.76 22.14
CA ALA A 100 -11.76 13.17 21.29
C ALA A 100 -13.11 12.72 21.88
N THR A 101 -13.20 11.46 22.32
CA THR A 101 -14.42 10.90 22.94
C THR A 101 -14.79 11.63 24.24
N ARG A 102 -13.82 11.98 25.09
CA ARG A 102 -14.07 12.67 26.36
C ARG A 102 -14.50 14.13 26.18
N THR A 103 -13.94 14.81 25.19
CA THR A 103 -14.15 16.24 24.97
C THR A 103 -15.31 16.52 24.02
N GLY A 104 -15.67 15.56 23.16
CA GLY A 104 -16.59 15.75 22.04
C GLY A 104 -15.98 16.52 20.86
N ALA A 105 -14.69 16.88 20.93
CA ALA A 105 -13.98 17.56 19.84
C ALA A 105 -13.48 16.57 18.79
N ALA A 106 -13.09 17.09 17.62
CA ALA A 106 -12.42 16.30 16.61
C ALA A 106 -11.08 15.74 17.15
N PRO A 107 -10.67 14.52 16.71
CA PRO A 107 -9.36 13.99 17.04
C PRO A 107 -8.26 14.86 16.42
N ASN A 108 -7.09 14.88 17.05
CA ASN A 108 -5.91 15.49 16.47
C ASN A 108 -5.57 14.81 15.13
N VAL A 109 -5.18 15.62 14.15
CA VAL A 109 -4.71 15.14 12.84
C VAL A 109 -3.42 14.32 13.01
N SER A 110 -3.12 13.46 12.05
CA SER A 110 -1.84 12.73 12.00
C SER A 110 -0.67 13.67 11.84
N ASP A 111 0.49 13.22 12.30
CA ASP A 111 1.77 13.92 12.14
C ASP A 111 2.40 13.60 10.77
N ALA A 112 2.04 12.45 10.18
CA ALA A 112 2.45 12.09 8.82
C ALA A 112 1.48 11.10 8.15
N TYR A 113 1.33 11.24 6.84
CA TYR A 113 0.96 10.11 6.00
C TYR A 113 2.15 9.17 5.78
N THR A 114 1.87 7.91 5.45
CA THR A 114 2.91 6.91 5.17
C THR A 114 2.59 6.06 3.94
N ILE A 115 3.64 5.61 3.25
CA ILE A 115 3.60 4.51 2.28
C ILE A 115 4.38 3.34 2.87
N ASN A 116 3.73 2.18 3.02
CA ASN A 116 4.28 0.98 3.65
C ASN A 116 4.93 1.28 5.03
N GLY A 117 4.30 2.15 5.82
CA GLY A 117 4.73 2.52 7.17
C GLY A 117 5.84 3.58 7.24
N GLN A 118 6.30 4.11 6.10
CA GLN A 118 7.35 5.12 6.05
C GLN A 118 6.80 6.47 5.55
N PRO A 119 7.11 7.60 6.22
CA PRO A 119 6.65 8.93 5.76
C PRO A 119 7.21 9.34 4.39
N GLY A 120 8.45 8.98 4.09
CA GLY A 120 9.14 9.34 2.86
C GLY A 120 10.06 10.55 2.99
N ASP A 121 10.60 11.04 1.87
CA ASP A 121 11.70 12.02 1.82
C ASP A 121 11.33 13.43 2.30
N LEU A 122 10.04 13.73 2.49
CA LEU A 122 9.55 15.08 2.81
C LEU A 122 9.48 15.37 4.31
N TYR A 123 9.87 14.44 5.18
CA TYR A 123 9.85 14.60 6.62
C TYR A 123 11.26 14.57 7.21
N ASN A 124 11.40 15.18 8.39
CA ASN A 124 12.64 15.07 9.15
C ASN A 124 12.84 13.62 9.61
N CYS A 125 14.09 13.14 9.52
CA CYS A 125 14.50 11.82 10.02
C CYS A 125 13.91 10.59 9.29
N SER A 126 13.25 10.75 8.13
CA SER A 126 12.60 9.65 7.41
C SER A 126 13.27 9.26 6.09
N SER A 127 14.04 10.16 5.47
CA SER A 127 14.54 9.97 4.09
C SER A 127 15.45 8.75 3.88
N LYS A 128 16.10 8.26 4.93
CA LYS A 128 16.97 7.08 4.85
C LYS A 128 16.20 5.77 4.67
N ASP A 129 14.95 5.74 5.14
CA ASP A 129 14.10 4.54 5.16
C ASP A 129 12.95 4.65 4.14
N THR A 130 12.96 5.68 3.28
CA THR A 130 11.99 5.85 2.20
C THR A 130 11.89 4.59 1.35
N VAL A 131 10.66 4.11 1.16
CA VAL A 131 10.38 2.86 0.49
C VAL A 131 10.79 2.92 -0.97
N ILE A 132 11.51 1.90 -1.44
CA ILE A 132 11.91 1.74 -2.84
C ILE A 132 11.10 0.62 -3.48
N VAL A 133 10.46 0.92 -4.62
CA VAL A 133 9.71 0.00 -5.47
C VAL A 133 10.49 -0.18 -6.78
N PRO A 134 11.08 -1.35 -7.04
CA PRO A 134 11.91 -1.52 -8.22
C PRO A 134 11.07 -1.80 -9.48
N ILE A 135 11.53 -1.28 -10.62
CA ILE A 135 10.95 -1.56 -11.95
C ILE A 135 12.07 -1.71 -13.00
N ASP A 136 11.89 -2.57 -13.98
CA ASP A 136 12.84 -2.67 -15.10
C ASP A 136 12.22 -2.03 -16.36
N VAL A 137 13.07 -1.54 -17.26
CA VAL A 137 12.63 -0.89 -18.51
C VAL A 137 11.78 -1.85 -19.34
N GLY A 138 10.61 -1.41 -19.77
CA GLY A 138 9.66 -2.17 -20.59
C GLY A 138 8.86 -3.23 -19.82
N GLU A 139 9.13 -3.46 -18.53
CA GLU A 139 8.35 -4.41 -17.73
C GLU A 139 7.05 -3.80 -17.22
N THR A 140 6.00 -4.62 -17.15
CA THR A 140 4.74 -4.26 -16.50
C THR A 140 4.64 -4.94 -15.14
N ASN A 141 4.47 -4.14 -14.10
CA ASN A 141 4.29 -4.56 -12.71
C ASN A 141 2.87 -4.24 -12.23
N LEU A 142 2.44 -4.91 -11.18
CA LEU A 142 1.15 -4.69 -10.51
C LEU A 142 1.38 -4.03 -9.15
N LEU A 143 0.88 -2.81 -8.99
CA LEU A 143 0.80 -2.15 -7.69
C LEU A 143 -0.58 -2.42 -7.07
N ARG A 144 -0.58 -2.97 -5.86
CA ARG A 144 -1.76 -3.32 -5.08
C ARG A 144 -1.97 -2.24 -4.01
N VAL A 145 -2.68 -1.17 -4.37
CA VAL A 145 -2.81 0.02 -3.53
C VAL A 145 -3.95 -0.17 -2.53
N ILE A 146 -3.67 0.04 -1.25
CA ILE A 146 -4.62 -0.11 -0.14
C ILE A 146 -4.62 1.21 0.63
N ASN A 147 -5.78 1.84 0.81
CA ASN A 147 -5.89 2.93 1.77
C ASN A 147 -6.25 2.36 3.15
N ALA A 148 -5.23 2.16 3.99
CA ALA A 148 -5.34 1.73 5.38
C ALA A 148 -5.41 2.90 6.38
N ALA A 149 -5.38 4.15 5.91
CA ALA A 149 -5.51 5.36 6.75
C ALA A 149 -6.84 5.36 7.52
N LEU A 150 -6.90 6.11 8.61
CA LEU A 150 -8.09 6.18 9.43
C LEU A 150 -9.17 7.08 8.85
N ASN A 151 -8.80 8.29 8.45
CA ASN A 151 -9.77 9.38 8.36
C ASN A 151 -9.97 9.97 6.96
N GLN A 152 -8.96 9.94 6.08
CA GLN A 152 -8.99 10.69 4.82
C GLN A 152 -8.95 9.81 3.58
N PRO A 153 -9.74 10.14 2.54
CA PRO A 153 -9.45 9.67 1.20
C PRO A 153 -8.11 10.25 0.73
N LEU A 154 -7.32 9.42 0.05
CA LEU A 154 -5.99 9.81 -0.41
C LEU A 154 -5.96 9.80 -1.93
N PHE A 155 -5.43 10.89 -2.50
CA PHE A 155 -4.92 10.85 -3.85
C PHE A 155 -3.61 10.07 -3.87
N PHE A 156 -3.39 9.25 -4.90
CA PHE A 156 -2.16 8.52 -5.12
C PHE A 156 -1.74 8.64 -6.58
N SER A 157 -0.46 8.89 -6.82
CA SER A 157 0.11 9.02 -8.17
C SER A 157 1.57 8.56 -8.21
N VAL A 158 2.04 8.27 -9.43
CA VAL A 158 3.45 7.94 -9.69
C VAL A 158 3.96 8.89 -10.75
N ALA A 159 5.02 9.65 -10.42
CA ALA A 159 5.53 10.72 -11.27
C ALA A 159 5.85 10.20 -12.67
N ASN A 160 5.32 10.88 -13.69
CA ASN A 160 5.48 10.56 -15.12
C ASN A 160 4.97 9.18 -15.58
N HIS A 161 4.25 8.43 -14.73
CA HIS A 161 3.69 7.14 -15.11
C HIS A 161 2.17 7.18 -15.16
N LYS A 162 1.60 6.41 -16.08
CA LYS A 162 0.17 6.14 -16.12
C LYS A 162 -0.12 4.84 -15.36
N LEU A 163 -1.30 4.79 -14.74
CA LEU A 163 -1.80 3.68 -13.95
C LEU A 163 -3.01 3.09 -14.68
N THR A 164 -2.93 1.82 -15.07
CA THR A 164 -4.08 1.10 -15.64
C THR A 164 -4.79 0.31 -14.54
N VAL A 165 -5.96 0.79 -14.12
CA VAL A 165 -6.79 0.15 -13.09
C VAL A 165 -7.37 -1.14 -13.64
N VAL A 166 -7.18 -2.24 -12.91
CA VAL A 166 -7.65 -3.59 -13.32
C VAL A 166 -8.52 -4.28 -12.27
N SER A 167 -8.47 -3.85 -11.01
CA SER A 167 -9.34 -4.37 -9.95
C SER A 167 -9.62 -3.31 -8.89
N ALA A 168 -10.80 -3.40 -8.27
CA ALA A 168 -11.15 -2.71 -7.03
C ALA A 168 -11.83 -3.71 -6.08
N ASP A 169 -11.41 -3.74 -4.81
CA ASP A 169 -11.98 -4.56 -3.73
C ASP A 169 -12.14 -6.05 -4.07
N ALA A 170 -11.06 -6.65 -4.59
CA ALA A 170 -11.01 -8.04 -5.07
C ALA A 170 -12.10 -8.40 -6.09
N SER A 171 -12.45 -7.43 -6.94
CA SER A 171 -13.28 -7.60 -8.13
C SER A 171 -12.59 -6.98 -9.33
N TYR A 172 -12.50 -7.71 -10.43
CA TYR A 172 -11.95 -7.17 -11.67
C TYR A 172 -12.83 -6.07 -12.26
N THR A 173 -12.20 -5.05 -12.82
CA THR A 173 -12.86 -3.93 -13.50
C THR A 173 -12.67 -4.06 -15.01
N LYS A 174 -13.48 -3.33 -15.79
CA LYS A 174 -13.09 -3.01 -17.16
C LYS A 174 -11.85 -2.11 -17.09
N PRO A 175 -10.71 -2.47 -17.71
CA PRO A 175 -9.50 -1.68 -17.55
C PRO A 175 -9.66 -0.25 -18.05
N PHE A 176 -9.13 0.70 -17.30
CA PHE A 176 -9.04 2.10 -17.71
C PHE A 176 -7.75 2.72 -17.17
N THR A 177 -7.24 3.73 -17.86
CA THR A 177 -5.95 4.35 -17.55
C THR A 177 -6.15 5.74 -16.98
N THR A 178 -5.45 6.06 -15.90
CA THR A 178 -5.45 7.36 -15.22
C THR A 178 -4.04 7.71 -14.76
N THR A 179 -3.80 8.97 -14.39
CA THR A 179 -2.55 9.42 -13.75
C THR A 179 -2.67 9.52 -12.24
N VAL A 180 -3.90 9.51 -11.71
CA VAL A 180 -4.20 9.66 -10.29
C VAL A 180 -5.30 8.69 -9.88
N LEU A 181 -5.12 8.07 -8.72
CA LEU A 181 -6.16 7.33 -8.00
C LEU A 181 -6.66 8.19 -6.85
N MET A 182 -7.93 8.01 -6.49
CA MET A 182 -8.48 8.49 -5.22
C MET A 182 -9.08 7.28 -4.51
N LEU A 183 -8.55 6.94 -3.33
CA LEU A 183 -9.04 5.81 -2.54
C LEU A 183 -9.55 6.32 -1.20
N GLY A 184 -10.77 5.97 -0.83
CA GLY A 184 -11.29 6.15 0.53
C GLY A 184 -10.71 5.12 1.51
N PRO A 185 -10.66 5.41 2.82
CA PRO A 185 -10.27 4.43 3.83
C PRO A 185 -11.01 3.10 3.68
N GLY A 186 -10.25 2.02 3.59
CA GLY A 186 -10.75 0.66 3.39
C GLY A 186 -10.78 0.18 1.95
N GLN A 187 -10.72 1.09 0.97
CA GLN A 187 -10.70 0.70 -0.44
C GLN A 187 -9.32 0.17 -0.86
N THR A 188 -9.38 -0.73 -1.82
CA THR A 188 -8.21 -1.30 -2.50
C THR A 188 -8.35 -1.11 -4.01
N THR A 189 -7.24 -0.90 -4.69
CA THR A 189 -7.22 -0.79 -6.15
C THR A 189 -5.92 -1.38 -6.69
N ASP A 190 -6.05 -2.33 -7.61
CA ASP A 190 -4.92 -2.90 -8.33
C ASP A 190 -4.70 -2.14 -9.63
N VAL A 191 -3.46 -1.69 -9.85
CA VAL A 191 -3.07 -0.98 -11.06
C VAL A 191 -1.83 -1.59 -11.70
N LEU A 192 -1.87 -1.71 -13.02
CA LEU A 192 -0.70 -2.01 -13.82
C LEU A 192 0.09 -0.72 -14.06
N ILE A 193 1.41 -0.80 -13.90
CA ILE A 193 2.38 0.24 -14.22
C ILE A 193 3.44 -0.34 -15.14
N THR A 194 3.86 0.40 -16.16
CA THR A 194 4.89 -0.04 -17.12
C THR A 194 6.14 0.80 -16.97
N GLY A 195 7.32 0.17 -17.05
CA GLY A 195 8.62 0.82 -17.01
C GLY A 195 8.94 1.57 -18.32
N ASP A 196 8.12 2.55 -18.70
CA ASP A 196 8.18 3.25 -20.00
C ASP A 196 8.92 4.59 -19.96
N GLN A 197 9.56 4.93 -18.84
CA GLN A 197 10.34 6.15 -18.64
C GLN A 197 11.85 5.90 -18.72
N PRO A 198 12.68 6.94 -18.95
CA PRO A 198 14.14 6.81 -18.87
C PRO A 198 14.60 6.24 -17.52
N PRO A 199 15.64 5.39 -17.47
CA PRO A 199 16.15 4.84 -16.21
C PRO A 199 16.52 5.95 -15.22
N SER A 200 15.72 6.10 -14.16
CA SER A 200 15.87 7.12 -13.12
C SER A 200 15.02 6.74 -11.90
N ARG A 201 14.87 7.69 -10.97
CA ARG A 201 14.03 7.60 -9.78
C ARG A 201 12.81 8.51 -9.94
N TYR A 202 11.64 7.97 -9.66
CA TYR A 202 10.35 8.68 -9.77
C TYR A 202 9.58 8.54 -8.47
N TYR A 203 9.01 9.62 -7.94
CA TYR A 203 8.21 9.50 -6.71
C TYR A 203 6.87 8.80 -6.95
N LEU A 204 6.54 7.87 -6.09
CA LEU A 204 5.17 7.58 -5.70
C LEU A 204 4.80 8.62 -4.63
N ALA A 205 3.63 9.24 -4.73
CA ALA A 205 3.20 10.23 -3.75
C ALA A 205 1.72 10.04 -3.40
N ALA A 206 1.39 10.27 -2.14
CA ALA A 206 0.01 10.34 -1.68
C ALA A 206 -0.25 11.53 -0.75
N SER A 207 -1.43 12.13 -0.89
CA SER A 207 -1.88 13.28 -0.10
C SER A 207 -3.40 13.26 0.05
N ALA A 208 -3.92 13.95 1.06
CA ALA A 208 -5.36 13.97 1.32
C ALA A 208 -6.18 14.63 0.20
N TYR A 209 -7.36 14.06 -0.08
CA TYR A 209 -8.48 14.81 -0.63
C TYR A 209 -9.27 15.41 0.53
N PHE A 210 -9.45 16.73 0.53
CA PHE A 210 -10.20 17.41 1.57
C PHE A 210 -11.00 18.58 1.00
N SER A 211 -12.29 18.67 1.31
CA SER A 211 -13.20 19.69 0.80
C SER A 211 -13.97 20.45 1.88
N ALA A 212 -13.90 19.99 3.13
CA ALA A 212 -14.57 20.66 4.25
C ALA A 212 -13.91 22.01 4.56
N GLN A 213 -14.73 23.04 4.75
CA GLN A 213 -14.24 24.36 5.13
C GLN A 213 -13.99 24.42 6.64
N ASN A 214 -12.88 25.05 7.05
CA ASN A 214 -12.53 25.31 8.45
C ASN A 214 -12.37 24.07 9.36
N ALA A 215 -12.18 22.89 8.77
CA ALA A 215 -11.84 21.67 9.50
C ALA A 215 -10.36 21.35 9.28
N ALA A 216 -9.66 20.95 10.35
CA ALA A 216 -8.26 20.56 10.27
C ALA A 216 -8.13 19.18 9.62
N PHE A 217 -7.08 19.02 8.82
CA PHE A 217 -6.66 17.74 8.25
C PHE A 217 -5.14 17.73 8.16
N ASP A 218 -4.56 16.53 8.05
CA ASP A 218 -3.15 16.39 7.74
C ASP A 218 -2.94 16.82 6.28
N ASN A 219 -2.23 17.93 6.08
CA ASN A 219 -1.96 18.51 4.76
C ASN A 219 -0.54 18.21 4.27
N THR A 220 0.06 17.15 4.78
CA THR A 220 1.37 16.67 4.33
C THR A 220 1.24 15.74 3.13
N THR A 221 2.38 15.41 2.53
CA THR A 221 2.49 14.46 1.42
C THR A 221 3.48 13.37 1.82
N THR A 222 3.08 12.11 1.69
CA THR A 222 3.99 10.98 1.84
C THR A 222 4.58 10.56 0.50
N THR A 223 5.83 10.09 0.51
CA THR A 223 6.52 9.66 -0.70
C THR A 223 7.20 8.29 -0.56
N ALA A 224 7.27 7.59 -1.69
CA ALA A 224 8.12 6.43 -1.91
C ALA A 224 8.77 6.56 -3.30
N ILE A 225 9.70 5.71 -3.66
CA ILE A 225 10.53 5.87 -4.86
C ILE A 225 10.36 4.67 -5.77
N LEU A 226 9.85 4.90 -6.98
CA LEU A 226 9.94 3.97 -8.09
C LEU A 226 11.35 4.08 -8.67
N GLU A 227 12.13 3.01 -8.56
CA GLU A 227 13.53 3.01 -8.99
C GLU A 227 13.72 2.06 -10.17
N TYR A 228 14.19 2.62 -11.29
CA TYR A 228 14.57 1.81 -12.43
C TYR A 228 15.88 1.08 -12.15
N SER A 229 15.90 -0.23 -12.39
CA SER A 229 17.16 -0.95 -12.35
C SER A 229 18.07 -0.44 -13.48
N HIS A 230 19.31 -0.11 -13.12
CA HIS A 230 20.34 0.09 -14.11
C HIS A 230 20.67 -1.29 -14.69
N GLN A 231 20.31 -1.55 -15.96
CA GLN A 231 21.04 -2.57 -16.69
C GLN A 231 22.49 -2.09 -16.74
N SER A 232 23.35 -2.71 -15.91
CA SER A 232 24.77 -2.66 -16.14
C SER A 232 24.93 -3.21 -17.54
N SER A 233 25.29 -2.36 -18.50
CA SER A 233 25.75 -2.83 -19.78
C SER A 233 26.96 -3.70 -19.48
N VAL A 234 26.77 -5.02 -19.50
CA VAL A 234 27.86 -5.99 -19.55
C VAL A 234 28.45 -5.88 -20.95
N PHE A 235 29.11 -4.76 -21.22
CA PHE A 235 30.24 -4.78 -22.12
C PHE A 235 31.32 -5.50 -21.33
N GLY A 236 31.47 -6.79 -21.62
CA GLY A 236 32.72 -7.46 -21.30
C GLY A 236 33.82 -6.68 -22.02
N GLU A 237 34.50 -5.78 -21.31
CA GLU A 237 35.83 -5.37 -21.67
C GLU A 237 36.70 -6.62 -21.61
N VAL A 238 36.84 -7.27 -22.76
CA VAL A 238 38.00 -8.10 -23.03
C VAL A 238 39.19 -7.15 -22.94
N LEU A 239 39.84 -7.12 -21.78
CA LEU A 239 41.20 -6.60 -21.65
C LEU A 239 42.10 -7.54 -22.45
N GLN A 240 42.18 -7.28 -23.76
CA GLN A 240 43.22 -7.83 -24.60
C GLN A 240 44.51 -7.07 -24.28
N CYS A 241 45.33 -7.67 -23.44
CA CYS A 241 46.72 -7.25 -23.26
C CYS A 241 47.51 -7.62 -24.52
N ASP A 242 47.45 -6.77 -25.55
CA ASP A 242 48.43 -6.78 -26.62
C ASP A 242 49.79 -6.35 -26.04
N GLY A 243 50.81 -7.12 -26.44
CA GLY A 243 52.01 -7.30 -25.65
C GLY A 243 53.09 -6.24 -25.81
N TYR A 244 54.09 -6.36 -24.94
CA TYR A 244 55.46 -5.93 -25.20
C TYR A 244 56.43 -6.96 -24.60
N ARG A 245 57.12 -7.70 -25.46
CA ARG A 245 58.44 -8.26 -25.14
C ARG A 245 59.44 -7.11 -25.21
N LEU A 246 60.27 -6.98 -24.18
CA LEU A 246 61.54 -6.27 -24.29
C LEU A 246 62.69 -7.29 -24.20
N PRO A 247 63.70 -7.20 -25.08
CA PRO A 247 64.94 -7.98 -24.97
C PRO A 247 65.83 -7.31 -23.92
N ILE A 248 66.35 -8.06 -22.94
CA ILE A 248 67.74 -8.58 -22.87
C ILE A 248 67.74 -9.72 -21.85
#